data_AF-A0A1H2DQB9-F1
#
_entry.id   AF-A0A1H2DQB9-F1
#
_cell.length_a   1.000
_cell.length_b   1.000
_cell.length_c   1.000
_cell.angle_alpha   90.00
_cell.angle_beta   90.00
_cell.angle_gamma   90.00
#
_symmetry.space_group_name_H-M   'P 1'
#
loop_
_entity.id
_entity.type
_entity.pdbx_description
1 polymer ?
#
loop_
_entity_poly.entity_id
_entity_poly.type
_entity_poly.pdbx_seq_one_letter_code
_entity_poly.pdbx_strand_id
1 'polypeptide(L)'
;MNKKISIIILSLMLIVGFSALSFAAKVPAPAKGGEGFSAVSLEQAKKLHANGATVVACHSHTTDFMKGHPSGTIHITCLVPKDHKRTDMPLDKVDFDLAQLPKDKNTAIITYCASSN
;
A
#
# COMPACT_ATOMS: atom_id res chain seq x y z
N MET A 1 11.75 19.06 -48.55
CA MET A 1 10.67 18.28 -47.91
C MET A 1 11.20 17.30 -46.85
N ASN A 2 12.27 16.56 -47.15
CA ASN A 2 12.82 15.51 -46.27
C ASN A 2 13.27 15.97 -44.87
N LYS A 3 13.89 17.15 -44.71
CA LYS A 3 14.31 17.66 -43.39
C LYS A 3 13.14 17.86 -42.40
N LYS A 4 11.98 18.31 -42.90
CA LYS A 4 10.77 18.52 -42.06
C LYS A 4 10.19 17.18 -41.59
N ILE A 5 10.20 16.18 -42.47
CA ILE A 5 9.74 14.82 -42.18
C ILE A 5 10.66 14.16 -41.13
N SER A 6 11.99 14.32 -41.26
CA SER A 6 12.95 13.78 -40.28
C SER A 6 12.77 14.37 -38.88
N ILE A 7 12.48 15.67 -38.77
CA ILE A 7 12.22 16.32 -37.47
C ILE A 7 10.93 15.78 -36.85
N ILE A 8 9.87 15.60 -37.64
CA ILE A 8 8.59 15.07 -37.16
C ILE A 8 8.76 13.64 -36.62
N ILE A 9 9.50 12.79 -37.35
CA ILE A 9 9.75 11.40 -36.93
C ILE A 9 10.58 11.37 -35.63
N LEU A 10 11.62 12.21 -35.53
CA LEU A 10 12.46 12.28 -34.33
C LEU A 10 11.66 12.77 -33.11
N SER A 11 10.84 13.81 -33.27
CA SER A 11 9.97 14.31 -32.21
C SER A 11 8.96 13.26 -31.76
N LEU A 12 8.38 12.49 -32.70
CA LEU A 12 7.44 11.42 -32.37
C LEU A 12 8.13 10.29 -31.59
N MET A 13 9.34 9.90 -31.99
CA MET A 13 10.13 8.91 -31.25
C MET A 13 10.50 9.39 -29.85
N LEU A 14 10.85 10.67 -29.68
CA LEU A 14 11.14 11.24 -28.36
C LEU A 14 9.90 11.26 -27.47
N ILE A 15 8.73 11.68 -27.99
CA ILE A 15 7.48 11.69 -27.23
C ILE A 15 7.12 10.28 -26.76
N VAL A 16 7.18 9.28 -27.65
CA VAL A 16 6.88 7.88 -27.30
C VAL A 16 7.92 7.34 -26.31
N GLY A 17 9.20 7.63 -26.52
CA GLY A 17 10.29 7.20 -25.65
C GLY A 17 10.19 7.76 -24.22
N PHE A 18 9.88 9.04 -24.07
CA PHE A 18 9.72 9.68 -22.76
C PHE A 18 8.41 9.30 -22.07
N SER A 19 7.35 8.97 -22.83
CA SER A 19 6.06 8.55 -22.26
C SER A 19 6.13 7.15 -21.62
N ALA A 20 7.05 6.29 -22.06
CA ALA A 20 7.20 4.93 -21.54
C ALA A 20 7.93 4.84 -20.19
N LEU A 21 8.58 5.92 -19.71
CA LEU A 21 9.38 5.91 -18.47
C LEU A 21 8.56 6.21 -17.21
N SER A 22 7.25 6.38 -17.33
CA SER A 22 6.35 6.66 -16.19
C SER A 22 5.88 5.38 -15.52
N PHE A 23 6.80 4.53 -15.05
CA PHE A 23 6.44 3.49 -14.10
C PHE A 23 6.49 4.08 -12.69
N ALA A 24 5.33 4.18 -12.04
CA ALA A 24 5.27 4.48 -10.62
C ALA A 24 6.20 3.50 -9.89
N ALA A 25 7.17 4.03 -9.14
CA ALA A 25 8.13 3.22 -8.41
C ALA A 25 7.37 2.25 -7.49
N LYS A 26 7.40 0.96 -7.84
CA LYS A 26 6.81 -0.09 -7.02
C LYS A 26 7.61 -0.12 -5.72
N VAL A 27 6.94 0.10 -4.59
CA VAL A 27 7.59 -0.04 -3.28
C VAL A 27 7.51 -1.53 -2.93
N PRO A 28 8.61 -2.31 -3.02
CA PRO A 28 8.56 -3.71 -2.65
C PRO A 28 8.21 -3.81 -1.17
N ALA A 29 7.39 -4.80 -0.81
CA ALA A 29 7.18 -5.14 0.59
C ALA A 29 8.55 -5.42 1.25
N PRO A 30 8.82 -4.86 2.43
CA PRO A 30 10.11 -5.01 3.05
C PRO A 30 10.35 -6.49 3.40
N ALA A 31 11.56 -6.99 3.10
CA ALA A 31 11.92 -8.39 3.38
C ALA A 31 11.98 -8.72 4.87
N LYS A 32 12.08 -7.69 5.73
CA LYS A 32 12.07 -7.78 7.18
C LYS A 32 11.16 -6.68 7.74
N GLY A 33 10.50 -6.97 8.86
CA GLY A 33 9.75 -5.94 9.58
C GLY A 33 10.71 -4.92 10.20
N GLY A 34 10.19 -3.73 10.51
CA GLY A 34 10.90 -2.77 11.35
C GLY A 34 11.07 -3.26 12.78
N GLU A 35 11.75 -2.48 13.62
CA GLU A 35 11.87 -2.80 15.05
C GLU A 35 10.47 -2.99 15.69
N GLY A 36 10.27 -4.11 16.38
CA GLY A 36 8.98 -4.48 16.96
C GLY A 36 7.97 -5.13 16.00
N PHE A 37 8.29 -5.26 14.70
CA PHE A 37 7.41 -5.88 13.70
C PHE A 37 8.09 -7.07 13.01
N SER A 38 7.32 -8.10 12.70
CA SER A 38 7.76 -9.23 11.88
C SER A 38 7.11 -9.18 10.51
N ALA A 39 7.91 -9.22 9.45
CA ALA A 39 7.38 -9.47 8.10
C ALA A 39 7.12 -10.97 7.95
N VAL A 40 5.95 -11.32 7.41
CA VAL A 40 5.52 -12.70 7.21
C VAL A 40 5.14 -12.94 5.75
N SER A 41 5.33 -14.17 5.27
CA SER A 41 4.85 -14.56 3.95
C SER A 41 3.32 -14.70 3.93
N LEU A 42 2.73 -14.73 2.73
CA LEU A 42 1.30 -14.97 2.56
C LEU A 42 0.85 -16.28 3.24
N GLU A 43 1.64 -17.34 3.13
CA GLU A 43 1.32 -18.64 3.75
C GLU A 43 1.38 -18.60 5.28
N GLN A 44 2.32 -17.83 5.84
CA GLN A 44 2.36 -17.59 7.28
C GLN A 44 1.17 -16.73 7.74
N ALA A 45 0.82 -15.69 6.99
CA ALA A 45 -0.35 -14.85 7.29
C ALA A 45 -1.65 -15.66 7.28
N LYS A 46 -1.83 -16.55 6.30
CA LYS A 46 -2.99 -17.47 6.25
C LYS A 46 -3.07 -18.36 7.49
N LYS A 47 -1.94 -18.93 7.94
CA LYS A 47 -1.88 -19.76 9.16
C LYS A 47 -2.21 -18.95 10.41
N LEU A 48 -1.64 -17.75 10.53
CA LEU A 48 -1.92 -16.85 11.66
C LEU A 48 -3.40 -16.47 11.71
N HIS A 49 -4.00 -16.11 10.57
CA HIS A 49 -5.42 -15.81 10.47
C HIS A 49 -6.30 -17.00 10.86
N ALA A 50 -5.97 -18.21 10.37
CA ALA A 50 -6.67 -19.44 10.74
C ALA A 50 -6.57 -19.74 12.25
N ASN A 51 -5.48 -19.30 12.91
CA ASN A 51 -5.25 -19.43 14.34
C ASN A 51 -5.86 -18.29 15.18
N GLY A 52 -6.68 -17.42 14.58
CA GLY A 52 -7.39 -16.35 15.30
C GLY A 52 -6.68 -15.01 15.34
N ALA A 53 -5.60 -14.82 14.56
CA ALA A 53 -5.01 -13.50 14.42
C ALA A 53 -6.00 -12.53 13.75
N THR A 54 -6.08 -11.31 14.27
CA THR A 54 -6.92 -10.25 13.72
C THR A 54 -6.24 -9.63 12.52
N VAL A 55 -6.94 -9.53 11.40
CA VAL A 55 -6.43 -8.88 10.19
C VAL A 55 -6.87 -7.42 10.17
N VAL A 56 -5.91 -6.52 9.96
CA VAL A 56 -6.11 -5.09 9.88
C VAL A 56 -5.64 -4.60 8.51
N ALA A 57 -6.57 -4.08 7.72
CA ALA A 57 -6.27 -3.45 6.44
C ALA A 57 -5.85 -1.99 6.66
N CYS A 58 -4.64 -1.65 6.21
CA CYS A 58 -4.03 -0.32 6.29
C CYS A 58 -4.05 0.35 4.91
N HIS A 59 -5.21 0.38 4.26
CA HIS A 59 -5.36 0.99 2.94
C HIS A 59 -5.51 2.51 3.05
N SER A 60 -4.81 3.27 2.21
CA SER A 60 -5.05 4.72 2.09
C SER A 60 -6.40 5.03 1.43
N HIS A 61 -6.90 4.14 0.55
CA HIS A 61 -8.17 4.32 -0.15
C HIS A 61 -9.14 3.21 0.22
N THR A 62 -10.32 3.60 0.71
CA THR A 62 -11.41 2.65 1.03
C THR A 62 -11.81 1.80 -0.18
N THR A 63 -11.67 2.33 -1.40
CA THR A 63 -11.96 1.58 -2.64
C THR A 63 -11.10 0.32 -2.78
N ASP A 64 -9.86 0.33 -2.28
CA ASP A 64 -9.01 -0.86 -2.30
C ASP A 64 -9.48 -1.92 -1.31
N PHE A 65 -10.07 -1.52 -0.18
CA PHE A 65 -10.69 -2.45 0.76
C PHE A 65 -11.95 -3.07 0.14
N MET A 66 -12.81 -2.25 -0.45
CA MET A 66 -14.08 -2.68 -1.05
C MET A 66 -13.92 -3.65 -2.25
N LYS A 67 -12.76 -3.67 -2.92
CA LYS A 67 -12.48 -4.63 -4.01
C LYS A 67 -12.40 -6.08 -3.53
N GLY A 68 -12.06 -6.29 -2.26
CA GLY A 68 -11.94 -7.61 -1.67
C GLY A 68 -11.00 -7.62 -0.48
N HIS A 69 -11.41 -8.31 0.58
CA HIS A 69 -10.65 -8.45 1.81
C HIS A 69 -10.96 -9.81 2.46
N PRO A 70 -10.07 -10.35 3.30
CA PRO A 70 -10.39 -11.50 4.13
C PRO A 70 -11.61 -11.23 5.03
N SER A 71 -12.38 -12.27 5.35
CA SER A 71 -13.51 -12.16 6.27
C SER A 71 -13.02 -11.72 7.66
N GLY A 72 -13.79 -10.90 8.36
CA GLY A 72 -13.43 -10.39 9.69
C GLY A 72 -12.30 -9.36 9.72
N THR A 73 -11.82 -8.90 8.55
CA THR A 73 -10.81 -7.84 8.47
C THR A 73 -11.37 -6.53 8.99
N ILE A 74 -10.62 -5.88 9.87
CA ILE A 74 -10.89 -4.51 10.31
C ILE A 74 -10.27 -3.56 9.30
N HIS A 75 -11.06 -2.62 8.77
CA HIS A 75 -10.55 -1.56 7.93
C HIS A 75 -10.29 -0.31 8.76
N ILE A 76 -9.02 -0.04 9.03
CA ILE A 76 -8.63 1.19 9.71
C ILE A 76 -8.32 2.22 8.62
N THR A 77 -9.30 3.07 8.33
CA THR A 77 -9.08 4.22 7.44
C THR A 77 -8.30 5.25 8.22
N CYS A 78 -7.00 5.35 7.96
CA CYS A 78 -6.28 6.58 8.27
C CYS A 78 -6.82 7.61 7.28
N LEU A 79 -7.60 8.60 7.75
CA LEU A 79 -8.01 9.75 6.92
C LEU A 79 -6.76 10.56 6.60
N VAL A 80 -6.05 10.06 5.59
CA VAL A 80 -4.74 10.54 5.22
C VAL A 80 -4.87 11.89 4.52
N PRO A 81 -4.24 12.95 5.04
CA PRO A 81 -4.12 14.21 4.30
C PRO A 81 -3.52 13.98 2.91
N LYS A 82 -3.71 14.92 1.96
CA LYS A 82 -3.22 14.77 0.59
C LYS A 82 -1.70 14.48 0.49
N ASP A 83 -0.92 14.83 1.52
CA ASP A 83 0.53 14.66 1.66
C ASP A 83 0.95 13.42 2.48
N HIS A 84 0.08 12.44 2.69
CA HIS A 84 0.31 11.24 3.53
C HIS A 84 1.45 10.30 3.12
N LYS A 85 2.15 10.59 2.04
CA LYS A 85 3.40 9.92 1.68
C LYS A 85 4.62 10.50 2.40
N ARG A 86 4.42 11.55 3.21
CA ARG A 86 5.46 12.12 4.07
C ARG A 86 5.87 11.11 5.14
N THR A 87 7.17 11.03 5.40
CA THR A 87 7.75 10.10 6.39
C THR A 87 7.74 10.67 7.82
N ASP A 88 7.33 11.92 7.98
CA ASP A 88 7.37 12.71 9.21
C ASP A 88 5.95 13.15 9.66
N MET A 89 4.91 12.36 9.34
CA MET A 89 3.54 12.65 9.75
C MET A 89 3.44 12.65 11.28
N PRO A 90 2.98 13.74 11.91
CA PRO A 90 2.75 13.77 13.35
C PRO A 90 1.61 12.79 13.71
N LEU A 91 1.89 11.80 14.56
CA LEU A 91 0.92 10.75 14.92
C LEU A 91 -0.28 11.30 15.70
N ASP A 92 -0.11 12.43 16.39
CA ASP A 92 -1.17 13.17 17.08
C ASP A 92 -2.20 13.80 16.13
N LYS A 93 -1.86 13.90 14.83
CA LYS A 93 -2.79 14.35 13.78
C LYS A 93 -3.52 13.21 13.08
N VAL A 94 -3.26 11.96 13.49
CA VAL A 94 -3.90 10.79 12.91
C VAL A 94 -5.02 10.32 13.82
N ASP A 95 -6.25 10.37 13.32
CA ASP A 95 -7.40 9.81 14.01
C ASP A 95 -7.45 8.30 13.78
N PHE A 96 -7.25 7.54 14.86
CA PHE A 96 -7.30 6.08 14.87
C PHE A 96 -8.38 5.63 15.85
N ASP A 97 -9.42 4.97 15.33
CA ASP A 97 -10.43 4.34 16.16
C ASP A 97 -9.87 3.05 16.80
N LEU A 98 -9.23 3.23 17.96
CA LEU A 98 -8.66 2.14 18.75
C LEU A 98 -9.73 1.18 19.29
N ALA A 99 -11.01 1.58 19.33
CA ALA A 99 -12.08 0.71 19.83
C ALA A 99 -12.34 -0.49 18.91
N GLN A 100 -11.92 -0.40 17.64
CA GLN A 100 -12.02 -1.51 16.69
C GLN A 100 -10.95 -2.58 16.93
N LEU A 101 -9.84 -2.25 17.59
CA LEU A 101 -8.77 -3.21 17.84
C LEU A 101 -9.16 -4.25 18.90
N PRO A 102 -8.54 -5.45 18.88
CA PRO A 102 -8.74 -6.46 19.92
C PRO A 102 -8.47 -5.89 21.32
N LYS A 103 -9.41 -6.14 22.24
CA LYS A 103 -9.26 -5.74 23.65
C LYS A 103 -8.15 -6.54 24.34
N ASP A 104 -8.02 -7.82 23.97
CA ASP A 104 -6.93 -8.67 24.44
C ASP A 104 -5.62 -8.29 23.75
N LYS A 105 -4.64 -7.88 24.55
CA LYS A 105 -3.30 -7.46 24.09
C LYS A 105 -2.43 -8.62 23.61
N ASN A 106 -2.85 -9.87 23.88
CA ASN A 106 -2.16 -11.06 23.39
C ASN A 106 -2.66 -11.52 22.02
N THR A 107 -3.76 -10.95 21.51
CA THR A 107 -4.26 -11.27 20.18
C THR A 107 -3.26 -10.80 19.13
N ALA A 108 -2.76 -11.74 18.33
CA ALA A 108 -1.88 -11.42 17.21
C ALA A 108 -2.61 -10.53 16.18
N ILE A 109 -1.92 -9.50 15.70
CA ILE A 109 -2.43 -8.59 14.68
C ILE A 109 -1.59 -8.74 13.41
N ILE A 110 -2.26 -8.92 12.27
CA ILE A 110 -1.64 -8.93 10.94
C ILE A 110 -2.06 -7.65 10.24
N THR A 111 -1.11 -6.80 9.87
CA THR A 111 -1.38 -5.62 9.04
C THR A 111 -1.03 -5.90 7.59
N TYR A 112 -1.81 -5.37 6.65
CA TYR A 112 -1.49 -5.40 5.23
C TYR A 112 -1.98 -4.14 4.52
N CYS A 113 -1.36 -3.82 3.38
CA CYS A 113 -1.71 -2.67 2.55
C CYS A 113 -2.00 -3.12 1.12
N ALA A 114 -2.62 -2.24 0.33
CA ALA A 114 -2.72 -2.40 -1.11
C ALA A 114 -1.30 -2.41 -1.72
N SER A 115 -0.97 -3.50 -2.41
CA SER A 115 0.25 -3.59 -3.22
C SER A 115 -0.14 -3.52 -4.70
N SER A 116 0.53 -2.67 -5.47
CA SER A 116 0.44 -2.70 -6.92
C SER A 116 1.18 -3.93 -7.45
N ASN A 117 0.45 -5.01 -7.76
CA ASN A 117 0.97 -6.01 -8.68
C ASN A 117 0.94 -5.44 -10.10
#